data_AF-A0AAU3H3K5-F1
#
_entry.id   AF-A0AAU3H3K5-F1
#
_cell.length_a   1.000
_cell.length_b   1.000
_cell.length_c   1.000
_cell.angle_alpha   90.00
_cell.angle_beta   90.00
_cell.angle_gamma   90.00
#
_symmetry.space_group_name_H-M   'P 1'
#
loop_
_entity.id
_entity.type
_entity.pdbx_description
1 polymer ?
#
loop_
_entity_poly.entity_id
_entity_poly.type
_entity_poly.pdbx_seq_one_letter_code
_entity_poly.pdbx_strand_id
1 'polypeptide(L)' 'MSVYKDYAESRADRAAEHSGEDKQTDAIGEGLSAIAYALLDVAAAIREHTDKIE' A
#
# COMPACT_ATOMS: atom_id res chain seq x y z
N MET A 1 -15.11 2.21 -0.09
CA MET A 1 -13.82 1.85 -0.71
C MET A 1 -12.76 2.62 0.04
N SER A 2 -11.74 1.96 0.58
CA SER A 2 -10.73 2.63 1.39
C SER A 2 -9.70 3.30 0.49
N VAL A 3 -9.51 4.60 0.65
CA VAL A 3 -8.58 5.40 -0.14
C VAL A 3 -7.15 4.83 -0.08
N TYR A 4 -6.76 4.24 1.05
CA TYR A 4 -5.43 3.64 1.21
C TYR A 4 -5.26 2.35 0.41
N LYS A 5 -6.32 1.57 0.22
CA LYS A 5 -6.28 0.36 -0.59
C LYS A 5 -5.95 0.69 -2.05
N ASP A 6 -6.61 1.70 -2.61
CA ASP A 6 -6.40 2.11 -4.01
C ASP A 6 -4.95 2.60 -4.23
N TYR A 7 -4.36 3.28 -3.23
CA TYR A 7 -2.94 3.65 -3.27
C TYR A 7 -2.01 2.44 -3.15
N ALA A 8 -2.31 1.49 -2.27
CA ALA A 8 -1.50 0.27 -2.14
C ALA A 8 -1.45 -0.52 -3.44
N GLU A 9 -2.61 -0.72 -4.08
CA GLU A 9 -2.74 -1.43 -5.36
C GLU A 9 -1.97 -0.70 -6.47
N SER A 10 -2.20 0.60 -6.63
CA SER A 10 -1.50 1.40 -7.66
C SER A 10 0.02 1.38 -7.48
N ARG A 11 0.54 1.34 -6.24
CA ARG A 11 1.98 1.27 -5.98
C ARG A 11 2.56 -0.12 -6.25
N ALA A 12 1.80 -1.17 -5.96
CA ALA A 12 2.19 -2.54 -6.26
C ALA A 12 2.28 -2.78 -7.78
N ASP A 13 1.31 -2.26 -8.53
CA ASP A 13 1.30 -2.38 -10.00
C ASP A 13 2.52 -1.70 -10.62
N ARG A 14 2.84 -0.46 -10.20
CA ARG A 14 4.02 0.25 -10.71
C ARG A 14 5.33 -0.44 -10.32
N ALA A 15 5.41 -0.99 -9.11
CA ALA A 15 6.56 -1.79 -8.70
C ALA A 15 6.77 -3.00 -9.63
N ALA A 16 5.69 -3.62 -10.11
CA ALA A 16 5.74 -4.74 -11.04
C ALA A 16 6.08 -4.33 -12.49
N GLU A 17 5.82 -3.07 -12.88
CA GLU A 17 6.20 -2.51 -14.18
C GLU A 17 7.72 -2.26 -14.29
N HIS A 18 8.43 -2.15 -13.16
CA HIS A 18 9.88 -2.00 -13.14
C HIS A 18 10.58 -3.34 -13.38
N SER A 19 10.87 -3.63 -14.65
CA SER A 19 11.71 -4.77 -15.06
C SER A 19 13.13 -4.31 -15.44
N GLY A 20 14.16 -4.96 -14.87
CA GLY A 20 15.58 -4.72 -15.17
C GLY A 20 16.39 -4.35 -13.92
N GLU A 21 17.68 -4.72 -13.88
CA GLU A 21 18.56 -4.45 -12.74
C GLU A 21 18.65 -2.96 -12.40
N ASP A 22 18.68 -2.10 -13.42
CA ASP A 22 18.80 -0.64 -13.25
C ASP A 22 17.57 -0.01 -12.56
N LYS A 23 16.43 -0.71 -12.53
CA LYS A 23 15.17 -0.23 -11.95
C LYS A 23 14.83 -0.88 -10.61
N GLN A 24 15.72 -1.73 -10.08
CA GLN A 24 15.46 -2.50 -8.87
C GLN A 24 15.18 -1.61 -7.66
N THR A 25 15.92 -0.52 -7.50
CA THR A 25 15.73 0.43 -6.38
C THR A 25 14.36 1.10 -6.44
N ASP A 26 13.90 1.50 -7.63
CA ASP A 26 12.59 2.12 -7.83
C ASP A 26 11.47 1.12 -7.55
N ALA A 27 11.61 -0.12 -8.05
CA ALA A 27 10.69 -1.22 -7.77
C ALA A 27 10.54 -1.48 -6.26
N ILE A 28 11.66 -1.50 -5.53
CA ILE A 28 11.66 -1.66 -4.07
C ILE A 28 10.98 -0.46 -3.40
N GLY A 29 11.27 0.77 -3.83
CA GLY A 29 10.66 1.98 -3.26
C GLY A 29 9.14 2.02 -3.43
N GLU A 30 8.65 1.63 -4.61
CA GLU A 30 7.21 1.54 -4.87
C GLU A 30 6.56 0.37 -4.14
N GLY A 31 7.23 -0.79 -4.06
CA GLY A 31 6.75 -1.94 -3.29
C GLY A 31 6.64 -1.65 -1.78
N LEU A 32 7.64 -0.97 -1.21
CA LEU A 32 7.59 -0.53 0.20
C LEU A 32 6.49 0.50 0.43
N SER A 33 6.26 1.40 -0.53
CA SER A 33 5.14 2.34 -0.47
C SER A 33 3.79 1.63 -0.49
N ALA A 34 3.65 0.59 -1.31
CA ALA A 34 2.43 -0.24 -1.35
C ALA A 34 2.15 -0.89 0.02
N ILE A 35 3.17 -1.47 0.65
CA ILE A 35 3.07 -2.07 1.99
C ILE A 35 2.63 -1.03 3.02
N ALA A 36 3.22 0.17 3.01
CA ALA A 36 2.86 1.24 3.94
C ALA A 36 1.38 1.63 3.83
N TYR A 37 0.87 1.77 2.60
CA TYR A 37 -0.55 2.06 2.37
C TYR A 37 -1.47 0.92 2.80
N ALA A 38 -1.08 -0.34 2.57
CA ALA A 38 -1.85 -1.50 3.04
C ALA A 38 -1.93 -1.53 4.58
N LEU A 39 -0.85 -1.18 5.29
CA LEU A 39 -0.86 -1.08 6.74
C LEU A 39 -1.74 0.06 7.25
N LEU A 40 -1.77 1.21 6.54
CA LEU A 40 -2.68 2.31 6.85
C LEU A 40 -4.15 1.90 6.67
N ASP A 41 -4.45 1.10 5.64
CA ASP A 41 -5.80 0.56 5.42
C ASP A 41 -6.23 -0.35 6.59
N VAL A 42 -5.36 -1.27 7.00
CA VAL A 42 -5.60 -2.15 8.15
C VAL A 42 -5.79 -1.33 9.43
N ALA A 43 -4.95 -0.32 9.67
CA ALA A 43 -5.08 0.55 10.83
C ALA A 43 -6.40 1.34 10.84
N ALA A 44 -6.82 1.83 9.68
CA ALA A 44 -8.10 2.52 9.52
C ALA A 44 -9.29 1.59 9.81
N ALA A 45 -9.26 0.36 9.29
CA ALA A 45 -10.27 -0.65 9.56
C ALA A 45 -10.35 -1.02 11.05
N ILE A 46 -9.19 -1.23 11.71
CA ILE A 46 -9.15 -1.49 13.16
C ILE A 46 -9.79 -0.33 13.93
N ARG A 47 -9.43 0.92 13.61
CA ARG A 47 -10.01 2.10 14.29
C ARG A 47 -11.52 2.16 14.10
N GLU A 48 -12.01 1.97 12.87
CA GLU A 48 -13.45 1.96 12.59
C GLU A 48 -14.19 0.87 13.37
N HIS A 49 -13.59 -0.31 13.56
CA HIS A 49 -14.19 -1.37 14.36
C HIS A 49 -14.15 -1.09 15.86
N THR A 50 -13.12 -0.42 16.37
CA THR A 50 -13.02 -0.02 17.78
C THR A 50 -14.00 1.10 18.12
N ASP A 51 -14.10 2.15 17.28
CA ASP A 51 -15.01 3.28 17.49
C ASP A 51 -16.51 2.87 17.44
N LYS A 52 -16.84 1.70 16.87
CA LYS A 52 -18.20 1.14 16.82
C LYS A 52 -18.59 0.33 18.07
N ILE A 53 -17.62 0.04 18.95
CA ILE A 53 -17.83 -0.78 20.15
C ILE A 53 -18.08 0.12 21.39
N GLU A 54 -17.66 1.39 21.34
CA GLU A 54 -17.99 2.43 22.34
C GLU A 54 -19.34 3.11 22.06
#